data_AF-A0A2N6FZI4-F1
#
_entry.id   AF-A0A2N6FZI4-F1
#
_cell.length_a   1.000
_cell.length_b   1.000
_cell.length_c   1.000
_cell.angle_alpha   90.00
_cell.angle_beta   90.00
_cell.angle_gamma   90.00
#
_symmetry.space_group_name_H-M   'P 1'
#
loop_
_entity.id
_entity.type
_entity.pdbx_description
1 polymer ?
#
loop_
_entity_poly.entity_id
_entity_poly.type
_entity_poly.pdbx_seq_one_letter_code
_entity_poly.pdbx_strand_id
1 'polypeptide(L)'
;MYRDTNLRSVTKGISWRFVATTTTIIIVYIFFGRLDLAIAAGVIETVLKVGLYWAHERAWFKIKWGRKKIEPFNLWFTGLPLSGKTTLANRVYEELSNFEIPLERIDSKDIRDLIPGIGYTREDRNRHMHRIGHLIKTLQNNSVSTVASFVSPYTESRKAIREMVKNNIVVYVKAELETCKKRDINGKYEKALRGEYENFTGVNDVYEEPQHAEIIIDTDKLSIDESVEVIIKYIKSNYIK
;
A
#
# COMPACT_ATOMS: atom_id res chain seq x y z
N MET A 1 3.55 14.38 9.28
CA MET A 1 2.82 14.37 10.56
C MET A 1 3.85 14.33 11.69
N TYR A 2 3.76 15.17 12.74
CA TYR A 2 4.69 15.04 13.87
C TYR A 2 4.38 13.73 14.61
N ARG A 3 5.28 12.76 14.50
CA ARG A 3 5.18 11.48 15.19
C ARG A 3 5.65 11.71 16.63
N ASP A 4 4.73 11.70 17.60
CA ASP A 4 5.14 11.70 19.00
C ASP A 4 5.95 10.42 19.23
N THR A 5 7.22 10.57 19.60
CA THR A 5 8.05 9.42 19.93
C THR A 5 7.50 8.77 21.18
N ASN A 6 7.59 7.44 21.27
CA ASN A 6 7.17 6.70 22.48
C ASN A 6 7.82 7.30 23.73
N LEU A 7 9.07 7.78 23.62
CA LEU A 7 9.78 8.47 24.68
C LEU A 7 9.09 9.78 25.10
N ARG A 8 8.77 10.67 24.14
CA ARG A 8 8.10 11.95 24.45
C ARG A 8 6.73 11.76 25.09
N SER A 9 5.96 10.78 24.62
CA SER A 9 4.64 10.48 25.18
C SER A 9 4.75 9.92 26.61
N VAL A 10 5.72 9.05 26.85
CA VAL A 10 6.04 8.54 28.19
C VAL A 10 6.52 9.65 29.12
N THR A 11 7.41 10.54 28.68
CA THR A 11 7.90 11.67 29.48
C THR A 11 6.80 12.66 29.82
N LYS A 12 5.89 12.98 28.87
CA LYS A 12 4.68 13.79 29.14
C LYS A 12 3.78 13.11 30.19
N GLY A 13 3.59 11.79 30.08
CA GLY A 13 2.80 11.02 31.04
C GLY A 13 3.39 11.00 32.45
N ILE A 14 4.71 10.83 32.57
CA ILE A 14 5.41 10.80 33.87
C ILE A 14 5.42 12.20 34.52
N SER A 15 5.77 13.24 33.76
CA SER A 15 5.84 14.62 34.28
C SER A 15 4.48 15.10 34.79
N TRP A 16 3.40 14.87 34.04
CA TRP A 16 2.05 15.22 34.49
C TRP A 16 1.61 14.44 35.74
N ARG A 17 1.97 13.16 35.84
CA ARG A 17 1.66 12.34 37.02
C ARG A 17 2.36 12.84 38.27
N PHE A 18 3.63 13.25 38.16
CA PHE A 18 4.36 13.82 39.30
C PHE A 18 3.66 15.08 39.84
N VAL A 19 3.29 16.00 38.95
CA VAL A 19 2.54 17.23 39.33
C VAL A 19 1.20 16.89 39.99
N ALA A 20 0.45 15.95 39.44
CA ALA A 20 -0.85 15.52 39.98
C ALA A 20 -0.71 14.91 41.38
N THR A 21 0.24 13.99 41.58
CA THR A 21 0.49 13.34 42.87
C THR A 21 0.95 14.33 43.93
N THR A 22 1.86 15.25 43.59
CA THR A 22 2.30 16.33 44.50
C THR A 22 1.14 17.21 44.94
N THR A 23 0.22 17.54 44.02
CA THR A 23 -0.97 18.35 44.33
C THR A 23 -1.89 17.64 45.32
N THR A 24 -2.16 16.34 45.13
CA THR A 24 -2.97 15.56 46.09
C THR A 24 -2.31 15.52 47.47
N ILE A 25 -1.00 15.29 47.54
CA ILE A 25 -0.27 15.26 48.81
C ILE A 25 -0.42 16.61 49.54
N ILE A 26 -0.25 17.73 48.84
CA ILE A 26 -0.42 19.07 49.42
C ILE A 26 -1.84 19.29 49.95
N ILE A 27 -2.87 18.92 49.17
CA ILE A 27 -4.28 19.07 49.58
C ILE A 27 -4.56 18.23 50.83
N VAL A 28 -4.20 16.95 50.82
CA VAL A 28 -4.46 16.05 51.96
C VAL A 28 -3.69 16.52 53.19
N TYR A 29 -2.47 17.03 53.02
CA TYR A 29 -1.71 17.58 54.14
C TYR A 29 -2.38 18.82 54.74
N ILE A 30 -2.88 19.76 53.93
CA ILE A 30 -3.57 20.97 54.40
C ILE A 30 -4.81 20.64 55.24
N PHE A 31 -5.59 19.62 54.85
CA PHE A 31 -6.84 19.27 55.54
C PHE A 31 -6.64 18.46 56.82
N PHE A 32 -5.65 17.56 56.84
CA PHE A 32 -5.50 16.59 57.94
C PHE A 32 -4.26 16.83 58.81
N GLY A 33 -3.35 17.73 58.43
CA GLY A 33 -2.12 18.04 59.16
C GLY A 33 -1.12 16.88 59.24
N ARG A 34 -1.37 15.79 58.53
CA ARG A 34 -0.68 14.49 58.65
C ARG A 34 -0.01 14.10 57.34
N LEU A 35 1.32 14.26 57.30
CA LEU A 35 2.13 14.02 56.10
C LEU A 35 2.16 12.54 55.69
N ASP A 36 2.09 11.63 56.66
CA ASP A 36 2.02 10.19 56.45
C ASP A 36 0.76 9.78 55.68
N LEU A 37 -0.41 10.31 56.08
CA LEU A 37 -1.68 10.07 55.39
C LEU A 37 -1.69 10.70 53.99
N ALA A 38 -1.10 11.88 53.84
CA ALA A 38 -1.00 12.57 52.56
C ALA A 38 -0.17 11.82 51.53
N ILE A 39 1.02 11.34 51.93
CA ILE A 39 1.89 10.54 51.06
C ILE A 39 1.23 9.21 50.71
N ALA A 40 0.65 8.51 51.70
CA ALA A 40 -0.06 7.25 51.45
C ALA A 40 -1.21 7.42 50.44
N ALA A 41 -2.03 8.47 50.60
CA ALA A 41 -3.12 8.78 49.69
C ALA A 41 -2.62 9.07 48.26
N GLY A 42 -1.57 9.88 48.11
CA GLY A 42 -0.98 10.19 46.80
C GLY A 42 -0.41 8.96 46.08
N VAL A 43 0.27 8.07 46.81
CA VAL A 43 0.80 6.81 46.25
C VAL A 43 -0.33 5.87 45.82
N ILE A 44 -1.31 5.65 46.70
CA ILE A 44 -2.47 4.79 46.42
C ILE A 44 -3.23 5.31 45.19
N GLU A 45 -3.51 6.60 45.14
CA GLU A 45 -4.21 7.25 44.03
C GLU A 45 -3.44 7.05 42.70
N THR A 46 -2.12 7.22 42.73
CA THR A 46 -1.27 7.06 41.54
C THR A 46 -1.34 5.64 41.00
N VAL A 47 -1.17 4.64 41.89
CA VAL A 47 -1.25 3.22 41.50
C VAL A 47 -2.63 2.87 40.96
N LEU A 48 -3.70 3.30 41.64
CA LEU A 48 -5.08 3.09 41.20
C LEU A 48 -5.36 3.71 39.84
N LYS A 49 -4.96 4.97 39.62
CA LYS A 49 -5.16 5.64 38.32
C LYS A 49 -4.42 4.96 37.19
N VAL A 50 -3.20 4.46 37.42
CA VAL A 50 -2.46 3.68 36.42
C VAL A 50 -3.20 2.39 36.10
N GLY A 51 -3.66 1.64 37.12
CA GLY A 51 -4.43 0.42 36.93
C GLY A 51 -5.76 0.65 36.20
N LEU A 52 -6.51 1.69 36.60
CA LEU A 52 -7.76 2.09 35.96
C LEU A 52 -7.56 2.57 34.53
N TYR A 53 -6.52 3.37 34.25
CA TYR A 53 -6.19 3.78 32.89
C TYR A 53 -5.83 2.58 32.02
N TRP A 54 -5.02 1.65 32.53
CA TRP A 54 -4.69 0.42 31.82
C TRP A 54 -5.95 -0.42 31.51
N ALA A 55 -6.84 -0.60 32.49
CA ALA A 55 -8.09 -1.32 32.31
C ALA A 55 -9.03 -0.60 31.31
N HIS A 56 -9.13 0.72 31.41
CA HIS A 56 -9.88 1.57 30.49
C HIS A 56 -9.33 1.45 29.05
N GLU A 57 -8.02 1.56 28.84
CA GLU A 57 -7.40 1.36 27.52
C GLU A 57 -7.68 -0.05 26.97
N ARG A 58 -7.63 -1.09 27.82
CA ARG A 58 -7.96 -2.46 27.41
C ARG A 58 -9.42 -2.61 26.99
N ALA A 59 -10.33 -1.93 27.70
CA ALA A 59 -11.75 -1.88 27.35
C ALA A 59 -11.97 -1.08 26.06
N TRP A 60 -11.34 0.08 25.92
CA TRP A 60 -11.44 0.94 24.75
C TRP A 60 -10.85 0.31 23.49
N PHE A 61 -9.81 -0.53 23.63
CA PHE A 61 -9.27 -1.29 22.51
C PHE A 61 -10.29 -2.26 21.88
N LYS A 62 -11.25 -2.77 22.67
CA LYS A 62 -12.35 -3.61 22.18
C LYS A 62 -13.45 -2.78 21.51
N ILE A 63 -13.54 -1.49 21.80
CA ILE A 63 -14.54 -0.58 21.26
C ILE A 63 -14.03 -0.06 19.89
N LYS A 64 -14.74 -0.45 18.82
CA LYS A 64 -14.41 -0.04 17.43
C LYS A 64 -15.02 1.32 17.04
N TRP A 65 -15.84 1.91 17.90
CA TRP A 65 -16.53 3.17 17.64
C TRP A 65 -15.52 4.29 17.36
N GLY A 66 -15.76 5.06 16.29
CA GLY A 66 -14.90 6.17 15.85
C GLY A 66 -13.68 5.77 15.00
N ARG A 67 -13.34 4.48 14.85
CA ARG A 67 -12.27 4.04 13.94
C ARG A 67 -12.78 3.96 12.50
N LYS A 68 -12.25 4.79 11.61
CA LYS A 68 -12.48 4.65 10.15
C LYS A 68 -11.39 3.76 9.55
N LYS A 69 -11.80 2.71 8.84
CA LYS A 69 -10.87 1.89 8.06
C LYS A 69 -10.42 2.70 6.85
N ILE A 70 -9.13 2.68 6.54
CA ILE A 70 -8.63 3.22 5.28
C ILE A 70 -9.15 2.27 4.20
N GLU A 71 -9.93 2.79 3.25
CA GLU A 71 -10.39 2.01 2.12
C GLU A 71 -9.22 1.86 1.13
N PRO A 72 -8.70 0.63 0.92
CA PRO A 72 -7.54 0.43 0.08
C PRO A 72 -7.93 0.47 -1.40
N PHE A 73 -6.92 0.66 -2.25
CA PHE A 73 -7.05 0.61 -3.70
C PHE A 73 -5.98 -0.26 -4.33
N ASN A 74 -6.16 -0.62 -5.61
CA ASN A 74 -5.15 -1.31 -6.41
C ASN A 74 -4.87 -0.53 -7.68
N LEU A 75 -3.66 0.00 -7.81
CA LEU A 75 -3.13 0.55 -9.06
C LEU A 75 -2.55 -0.59 -9.90
N TRP A 76 -3.29 -1.00 -10.93
CA TRP A 76 -2.90 -2.10 -11.82
C TRP A 76 -2.32 -1.59 -13.13
N PHE A 77 -1.00 -1.63 -13.25
CA PHE A 77 -0.28 -1.26 -14.47
C PHE A 77 -0.27 -2.44 -15.46
N THR A 78 -0.76 -2.18 -16.68
CA THR A 78 -0.77 -3.12 -17.81
C THR A 78 -0.21 -2.48 -19.08
N GLY A 79 0.33 -3.27 -20.00
CA GLY A 79 1.00 -2.78 -21.20
C GLY A 79 1.96 -3.80 -21.79
N LEU A 80 2.43 -3.57 -23.01
CA LEU A 80 3.43 -4.42 -23.69
C LEU A 80 4.73 -4.58 -22.87
N PRO A 81 5.47 -5.69 -23.01
CA PRO A 81 6.84 -5.78 -22.48
C PRO A 81 7.66 -4.53 -22.86
N LEU A 82 8.47 -4.02 -21.94
CA LEU A 82 9.27 -2.78 -22.15
C LEU A 82 8.48 -1.49 -22.43
N SER A 83 7.16 -1.46 -22.24
CA SER A 83 6.36 -0.22 -22.32
C SER A 83 6.65 0.80 -21.21
N GLY A 84 7.46 0.47 -20.19
CA GLY A 84 7.78 1.37 -19.07
C GLY A 84 7.00 1.12 -17.77
N LYS A 85 6.15 0.10 -17.71
CA LYS A 85 5.32 -0.25 -16.52
C LYS A 85 6.09 -0.24 -15.20
N THR A 86 7.13 -1.07 -15.08
CA THR A 86 7.89 -1.22 -13.82
C THR A 86 8.52 0.11 -13.42
N THR A 87 9.09 0.85 -14.37
CA THR A 87 9.69 2.17 -14.10
C THR A 87 8.65 3.15 -13.56
N LEU A 88 7.49 3.25 -14.20
CA LEU A 88 6.39 4.12 -13.74
C LEU A 88 5.83 3.66 -12.40
N ALA A 89 5.56 2.37 -12.24
CA ALA A 89 5.03 1.80 -11.00
C ALA A 89 5.97 2.05 -9.81
N ASN A 90 7.28 1.93 -10.00
CA ASN A 90 8.27 2.21 -8.95
C ASN A 90 8.24 3.69 -8.54
N ARG A 91 8.29 4.60 -9.51
CA ARG A 91 8.26 6.05 -9.23
C ARG A 91 6.94 6.47 -8.56
N VAL A 92 5.81 5.93 -9.03
CA VAL A 92 4.49 6.15 -8.40
C VAL A 92 4.45 5.58 -6.98
N TYR A 93 5.02 4.40 -6.74
CA TYR A 93 5.09 3.81 -5.42
C TYR A 93 5.94 4.64 -4.45
N GLU A 94 7.10 5.14 -4.90
CA GLU A 94 7.96 6.03 -4.12
C GLU A 94 7.23 7.32 -3.72
N GLU A 95 6.57 7.97 -4.69
CA GLU A 95 5.76 9.17 -4.43
C GLU A 95 4.59 8.88 -3.47
N LEU A 96 3.88 7.77 -3.66
CA LEU A 96 2.73 7.42 -2.81
C LEU A 96 3.14 7.03 -1.39
N SER A 97 4.35 6.48 -1.21
CA SER A 97 4.89 6.11 0.10
C SER A 97 5.08 7.33 1.01
N ASN A 98 5.21 8.53 0.43
CA ASN A 98 5.31 9.79 1.18
C ASN A 98 4.00 10.20 1.89
N PHE A 99 2.85 9.59 1.54
CA PHE A 99 1.55 9.91 2.16
C PHE A 99 1.25 9.10 3.43
N GLU A 100 2.20 8.31 3.94
CA GLU A 100 2.06 7.50 5.16
C GLU A 100 0.83 6.55 5.14
N ILE A 101 0.38 6.14 3.94
CA ILE A 101 -0.67 5.14 3.76
C ILE A 101 -0.07 3.72 3.71
N PRO A 102 -0.76 2.68 4.22
CA PRO A 102 -0.34 1.31 4.00
C PRO A 102 -0.37 0.97 2.50
N LEU A 103 0.80 0.73 1.91
CA LEU A 103 0.99 0.54 0.48
C LEU A 103 2.05 -0.53 0.24
N GLU A 104 1.83 -1.39 -0.75
CA GLU A 104 2.78 -2.44 -1.14
C GLU A 104 3.00 -2.44 -2.66
N ARG A 105 4.22 -2.72 -3.10
CA ARG A 105 4.58 -2.82 -4.52
C ARG A 105 4.63 -4.29 -4.94
N ILE A 106 4.00 -4.63 -6.06
CA ILE A 106 3.97 -5.99 -6.60
C ILE A 106 4.34 -5.98 -8.08
N ASP A 107 5.58 -6.34 -8.44
CA ASP A 107 5.99 -6.50 -9.83
C ASP A 107 6.12 -7.97 -10.21
N SER A 108 5.77 -8.27 -11.47
CA SER A 108 5.92 -9.61 -12.04
C SER A 108 7.33 -10.20 -11.87
N LYS A 109 8.40 -9.40 -11.94
CA LYS A 109 9.78 -9.90 -11.81
C LYS A 109 10.10 -10.39 -10.41
N ASP A 110 9.54 -9.74 -9.38
CA ASP A 110 9.85 -10.06 -8.00
C ASP A 110 9.07 -11.29 -7.52
N ILE A 111 7.83 -11.43 -8.00
CA ILE A 111 6.92 -12.46 -7.49
C ILE A 111 6.91 -13.75 -8.30
N ARG A 112 7.39 -13.72 -9.55
CA ARG A 112 7.36 -14.89 -10.43
C ARG A 112 8.25 -16.01 -9.91
N ASP A 113 9.40 -15.68 -9.34
CA ASP A 113 10.30 -16.70 -8.77
C ASP A 113 9.81 -17.24 -7.42
N LEU A 114 8.92 -16.50 -6.74
CA LEU A 114 8.34 -16.89 -5.45
C LEU A 114 7.13 -17.81 -5.58
N ILE A 115 6.41 -17.74 -6.70
CA ILE A 115 5.19 -18.53 -6.93
C ILE A 115 5.53 -19.72 -7.84
N PRO A 116 5.43 -20.97 -7.36
CA PRO A 116 5.77 -22.14 -8.15
C PRO A 116 4.73 -22.44 -9.24
N GLY A 117 5.15 -23.16 -10.28
CA GLY A 117 4.27 -23.64 -11.34
C GLY A 117 3.73 -22.51 -12.21
N ILE A 118 4.60 -21.56 -12.60
CA ILE A 118 4.27 -20.51 -13.57
C ILE A 118 4.89 -20.88 -14.91
N GLY A 119 4.05 -20.98 -15.93
CA GLY A 119 4.47 -21.04 -17.33
C GLY A 119 4.19 -19.73 -18.07
N TYR A 120 4.25 -19.81 -19.40
CA TYR A 120 4.01 -18.67 -20.30
C TYR A 120 2.80 -18.88 -21.21
N THR A 121 2.12 -20.02 -21.12
CA THR A 121 0.86 -20.29 -21.82
C THR A 121 -0.26 -19.34 -21.35
N ARG A 122 -1.34 -19.26 -22.12
CA ARG A 122 -2.50 -18.45 -21.75
C ARG A 122 -3.09 -18.90 -20.40
N GLU A 123 -3.28 -20.20 -20.22
CA GLU A 123 -3.79 -20.82 -19.00
C GLU A 123 -2.89 -20.55 -17.79
N ASP A 124 -1.57 -20.66 -17.95
CA ASP A 124 -0.61 -20.40 -16.87
C ASP A 124 -0.64 -18.93 -16.44
N ARG A 125 -0.68 -18.01 -17.41
CA ARG A 125 -0.78 -16.58 -17.14
C ARG A 125 -2.09 -16.23 -16.44
N ASN A 126 -3.20 -16.79 -16.89
CA ASN A 126 -4.50 -16.59 -16.25
C ASN A 126 -4.51 -17.12 -14.81
N ARG A 127 -3.97 -18.32 -14.58
CA ARG A 127 -3.83 -18.90 -13.24
C ARG A 127 -2.95 -18.04 -12.34
N HIS A 128 -1.84 -17.53 -12.89
CA HIS A 128 -0.95 -16.62 -12.17
C HIS A 128 -1.68 -15.33 -11.81
N MET A 129 -2.42 -14.70 -12.73
CA MET A 129 -3.21 -13.49 -12.44
C MET A 129 -4.26 -13.73 -11.35
N HIS A 130 -4.95 -14.88 -11.34
CA HIS A 130 -5.88 -15.19 -10.24
C HIS A 130 -5.17 -15.27 -8.88
N ARG A 131 -3.98 -15.89 -8.81
CA ARG A 131 -3.17 -15.94 -7.59
C ARG A 131 -2.77 -14.54 -7.12
N ILE A 132 -2.35 -13.67 -8.04
CA ILE A 132 -2.04 -12.27 -7.75
C ILE A 132 -3.29 -11.53 -7.25
N GLY A 133 -4.46 -11.74 -7.85
CA GLY A 133 -5.73 -11.18 -7.39
C GLY A 133 -6.06 -11.59 -5.96
N HIS A 134 -5.86 -12.85 -5.58
CA HIS A 134 -6.04 -13.32 -4.21
C HIS A 134 -5.06 -12.67 -3.22
N LEU A 135 -3.79 -12.49 -3.62
CA LEU A 135 -2.80 -11.78 -2.81
C LEU A 135 -3.22 -10.33 -2.57
N ILE A 136 -3.58 -9.60 -3.62
CA ILE A 136 -4.04 -8.21 -3.52
C ILE A 136 -5.29 -8.12 -2.64
N LYS A 137 -6.28 -9.00 -2.84
CA LYS A 137 -7.47 -9.06 -1.99
C LYS A 137 -7.12 -9.29 -0.51
N THR A 138 -6.13 -10.13 -0.23
CA THR A 138 -5.65 -10.39 1.15
C THR A 138 -4.99 -9.16 1.75
N LEU A 139 -4.17 -8.44 0.98
CA LEU A 139 -3.57 -7.16 1.39
C LEU A 139 -4.64 -6.09 1.66
N GLN A 140 -5.63 -5.98 0.77
CA GLN A 140 -6.74 -5.05 0.92
C GLN A 140 -7.62 -5.38 2.14
N ASN A 141 -7.80 -6.65 2.49
CA ASN A 141 -8.49 -7.03 3.73
C ASN A 141 -7.80 -6.46 4.98
N ASN A 142 -6.49 -6.22 4.90
CA ASN A 142 -5.65 -5.58 5.92
C ASN A 142 -5.47 -4.07 5.70
N SER A 143 -6.26 -3.44 4.83
CA SER A 143 -6.19 -2.00 4.47
C SER A 143 -4.92 -1.58 3.75
N VAL A 144 -4.19 -2.53 3.16
CA VAL A 144 -3.00 -2.25 2.35
C VAL A 144 -3.42 -2.04 0.91
N SER A 145 -3.10 -0.86 0.38
CA SER A 145 -3.25 -0.55 -1.06
C SER A 145 -2.07 -1.14 -1.83
N THR A 146 -2.23 -1.33 -3.13
CA THR A 146 -1.20 -1.98 -3.96
C THR A 146 -0.85 -1.17 -5.20
N VAL A 147 0.43 -1.18 -5.57
CA VAL A 147 0.95 -0.73 -6.87
C VAL A 147 1.48 -1.97 -7.59
N ALA A 148 0.69 -2.50 -8.51
CA ALA A 148 0.93 -3.78 -9.16
C ALA A 148 1.29 -3.59 -10.65
N SER A 149 2.38 -4.20 -11.12
CA SER A 149 2.87 -4.08 -12.50
C SER A 149 3.05 -5.43 -13.19
N PHE A 150 2.18 -5.67 -14.17
CA PHE A 150 2.13 -6.92 -14.93
C PHE A 150 1.91 -6.65 -16.42
N VAL A 151 2.32 -7.57 -17.30
CA VAL A 151 1.92 -7.47 -18.71
C VAL A 151 0.40 -7.63 -18.82
N SER A 152 -0.16 -8.66 -18.16
CA SER A 152 -1.59 -9.01 -18.13
C SER A 152 -2.26 -8.82 -19.51
N PRO A 153 -1.83 -9.58 -20.53
CA PRO A 153 -2.16 -9.30 -21.92
C PRO A 153 -3.63 -9.57 -22.27
N TYR A 154 -4.28 -10.46 -21.53
CA TYR A 154 -5.65 -10.91 -21.82
C TYR A 154 -6.68 -10.11 -21.03
N THR A 155 -7.75 -9.73 -21.69
CA THR A 155 -8.90 -9.00 -21.13
C THR A 155 -9.56 -9.79 -20.02
N GLU A 156 -9.70 -11.11 -20.19
CA GLU A 156 -10.30 -11.98 -19.15
C GLU A 156 -9.55 -11.87 -17.82
N SER A 157 -8.21 -11.83 -17.87
CA SER A 157 -7.37 -11.80 -16.67
C SER A 157 -7.51 -10.47 -15.92
N ARG A 158 -7.56 -9.37 -16.66
CA ARG A 158 -7.78 -8.03 -16.09
C ARG A 158 -9.20 -7.88 -15.54
N LYS A 159 -10.19 -8.46 -16.22
CA LYS A 159 -11.58 -8.51 -15.75
C LYS A 159 -11.68 -9.28 -14.43
N ALA A 160 -11.07 -10.46 -14.35
CA ALA A 160 -11.03 -11.26 -13.12
C ALA A 160 -10.41 -10.47 -11.95
N ILE A 161 -9.26 -9.79 -12.16
CA ILE A 161 -8.68 -8.92 -11.13
C ILE A 161 -9.65 -7.84 -10.69
N ARG A 162 -10.28 -7.13 -11.64
CA ARG A 162 -11.23 -6.05 -11.36
C ARG A 162 -12.43 -6.53 -10.54
N GLU A 163 -12.92 -7.74 -10.79
CA GLU A 163 -14.03 -8.35 -10.03
C GLU A 163 -13.58 -8.86 -8.65
N MET A 164 -12.33 -9.27 -8.50
CA MET A 164 -11.80 -9.84 -7.25
C MET A 164 -11.40 -8.79 -6.21
N VAL A 165 -10.89 -7.63 -6.64
CA VAL A 165 -10.28 -6.62 -5.77
C VAL A 165 -11.15 -5.36 -5.70
N LYS A 166 -11.02 -4.60 -4.61
CA LYS A 166 -11.74 -3.34 -4.43
C LYS A 166 -10.96 -2.19 -5.05
N ASN A 167 -11.69 -1.17 -5.55
CA ASN A 167 -11.11 0.07 -6.07
C ASN A 167 -9.93 -0.22 -7.02
N ASN A 168 -10.19 -1.03 -8.05
CA ASN A 168 -9.18 -1.41 -9.04
C ASN A 168 -9.04 -0.32 -10.11
N ILE A 169 -7.90 0.35 -10.14
CA ILE A 169 -7.57 1.40 -11.10
C ILE A 169 -6.59 0.83 -12.12
N VAL A 170 -7.07 0.58 -13.33
CA VAL A 170 -6.24 0.10 -14.43
C VAL A 170 -5.51 1.29 -15.04
N VAL A 171 -4.18 1.24 -14.94
CA VAL A 171 -3.25 2.16 -15.59
C VAL A 171 -2.73 1.48 -16.84
N TYR A 172 -3.24 1.88 -18.01
CA TYR A 172 -2.75 1.40 -19.28
C TYR A 172 -1.50 2.16 -19.69
N VAL A 173 -0.35 1.50 -19.64
CA VAL A 173 0.93 2.01 -20.11
C VAL A 173 1.07 1.68 -21.58
N LYS A 174 0.55 2.59 -22.42
CA LYS A 174 0.57 2.53 -23.86
C LYS A 174 1.96 2.89 -24.39
N ALA A 175 2.42 2.08 -25.34
CA ALA A 175 3.62 2.32 -26.12
C ALA A 175 3.48 1.55 -27.44
N GLU A 176 3.97 2.11 -28.52
CA GLU A 176 4.08 1.39 -29.79
C GLU A 176 5.04 0.20 -29.67
N LEU A 177 4.75 -0.87 -30.41
CA LEU A 177 5.61 -2.06 -30.46
C LEU A 177 7.03 -1.70 -30.91
N GLU A 178 7.16 -0.82 -31.89
CA GLU A 178 8.46 -0.36 -32.40
C GLU A 178 9.24 0.42 -31.36
N THR A 179 8.59 1.24 -30.53
CA THR A 179 9.25 1.87 -29.39
C THR A 179 9.72 0.84 -28.37
N CYS A 180 8.90 -0.17 -28.06
CA CYS A 180 9.28 -1.23 -27.13
C CYS A 180 10.49 -2.03 -27.63
N LYS A 181 10.57 -2.31 -28.94
CA LYS A 181 11.74 -2.93 -29.59
C LYS A 181 12.98 -2.05 -29.49
N LYS A 182 12.87 -0.75 -29.76
CA LYS A 182 14.00 0.20 -29.64
C LYS A 182 14.55 0.29 -28.22
N ARG A 183 13.70 0.11 -27.20
CA ARG A 183 14.08 0.11 -25.78
C ARG A 183 14.73 -1.22 -25.33
N ASP A 184 14.75 -2.24 -26.18
CA ASP A 184 15.16 -3.59 -25.81
C ASP A 184 16.68 -3.84 -25.87
N ILE A 185 17.37 -3.36 -24.84
CA ILE A 185 18.82 -3.56 -24.68
C ILE A 185 19.19 -5.05 -24.56
N ASN A 186 18.25 -5.92 -24.15
CA ASN A 186 18.52 -7.34 -23.91
C ASN A 186 18.15 -8.25 -25.10
N GLY A 187 17.67 -7.67 -26.21
CA GLY A 187 17.31 -8.40 -27.42
C GLY A 187 16.21 -9.45 -27.24
N LYS A 188 15.29 -9.28 -26.28
CA LYS A 188 14.18 -10.20 -26.04
C LYS A 188 13.19 -10.26 -27.21
N TYR A 189 12.87 -9.13 -27.82
CA TYR A 189 12.02 -9.02 -29.00
C TYR A 189 12.66 -9.71 -30.21
N GLU A 190 13.97 -9.55 -30.41
CA GLU A 190 14.69 -10.24 -31.49
C GLU A 190 14.68 -11.76 -31.28
N LYS A 191 14.98 -12.24 -30.08
CA LYS A 191 14.89 -13.66 -29.72
C LYS A 191 13.49 -14.23 -29.95
N ALA A 192 12.45 -13.48 -29.59
CA ALA A 192 11.06 -13.87 -29.86
C ALA A 192 10.77 -13.96 -31.36
N LEU A 193 11.26 -13.01 -32.17
CA LEU A 193 11.12 -13.03 -33.63
C LEU A 193 11.84 -14.21 -34.28
N ARG A 194 12.98 -14.64 -33.71
CA ARG A 194 13.70 -15.85 -34.13
C ARG A 194 13.08 -17.16 -33.63
N GLY A 195 11.98 -17.09 -32.88
CA GLY A 195 11.28 -18.27 -32.35
C GLY A 195 11.89 -18.86 -31.08
N GLU A 196 12.87 -18.20 -30.46
CA GLU A 196 13.50 -18.69 -29.21
C GLU A 196 12.59 -18.52 -27.99
N TYR A 197 11.63 -17.59 -28.05
CA TYR A 197 10.63 -17.37 -27.01
C TYR A 197 9.23 -17.61 -27.54
N GLU A 198 8.59 -18.67 -27.07
CA GLU A 198 7.17 -18.92 -27.32
C GLU A 198 6.29 -18.02 -26.44
N ASN A 199 5.11 -17.68 -26.96
CA ASN A 199 4.09 -16.88 -26.28
C ASN A 199 4.59 -15.49 -25.80
N PHE A 200 5.51 -14.86 -26.54
CA PHE A 200 5.97 -13.50 -26.28
C PHE A 200 4.95 -12.46 -26.77
N THR A 201 4.39 -11.73 -25.80
CA THR A 201 3.33 -10.75 -26.02
C THR A 201 3.75 -9.63 -26.97
N GLY A 202 2.93 -9.39 -28.00
CA GLY A 202 3.18 -8.41 -29.05
C GLY A 202 4.04 -8.92 -30.20
N VAL A 203 4.48 -10.19 -30.18
CA VAL A 203 5.21 -10.83 -31.28
C VAL A 203 4.48 -12.09 -31.75
N ASN A 204 4.46 -13.14 -30.94
CA ASN A 204 3.80 -14.42 -31.24
C ASN A 204 2.72 -14.80 -30.20
N ASP A 205 2.34 -13.84 -29.36
CA ASP A 205 1.15 -13.84 -28.50
C ASP A 205 0.49 -12.44 -28.54
N VAL A 206 -0.81 -12.38 -28.31
CA VAL A 206 -1.61 -11.15 -28.40
C VAL A 206 -1.41 -10.26 -27.18
N TYR A 207 -1.49 -8.94 -27.38
CA TYR A 207 -1.80 -8.01 -26.31
C TYR A 207 -3.16 -7.38 -26.62
N GLU A 208 -4.17 -7.71 -25.82
CA GLU A 208 -5.48 -7.09 -25.95
C GLU A 208 -5.46 -5.76 -25.20
N GLU A 209 -5.60 -4.63 -25.88
CA GLU A 209 -5.63 -3.33 -25.21
C GLU A 209 -6.85 -3.22 -24.27
N PRO A 210 -6.71 -2.60 -23.09
CA PRO A 210 -7.83 -2.44 -22.15
C PRO A 210 -8.85 -1.43 -22.68
N GLN A 211 -10.09 -1.88 -22.90
CA GLN A 211 -11.20 -1.02 -23.36
C GLN A 211 -11.67 0.00 -22.29
N HIS A 212 -11.45 -0.32 -21.01
CA HIS A 212 -11.87 0.51 -19.88
C HIS A 212 -10.73 0.68 -18.87
N ALA A 213 -9.75 1.50 -19.24
CA ALA A 213 -8.70 1.95 -18.32
C ALA A 213 -9.10 3.26 -17.65
N GLU A 214 -8.93 3.36 -16.33
CA GLU A 214 -9.16 4.60 -15.59
C GLU A 214 -8.09 5.66 -15.93
N ILE A 215 -6.87 5.21 -16.24
CA ILE A 215 -5.75 6.08 -16.62
C ILE A 215 -5.04 5.47 -17.82
N ILE A 216 -4.78 6.28 -18.85
CA ILE A 216 -3.99 5.90 -20.01
C ILE A 216 -2.75 6.80 -20.05
N ILE A 217 -1.57 6.17 -20.03
CA ILE A 217 -0.27 6.84 -20.14
C ILE A 217 0.37 6.42 -21.45
N ASP A 218 0.49 7.37 -22.38
CA ASP A 218 1.20 7.19 -23.65
C ASP A 218 2.68 7.54 -23.45
N THR A 219 3.50 6.52 -23.24
CA THR A 219 4.94 6.68 -22.94
C THR A 219 5.78 7.00 -24.17
N ASP A 220 5.18 7.08 -25.36
CA ASP A 220 5.84 7.62 -26.55
C ASP A 220 5.83 9.15 -26.54
N LYS A 221 4.88 9.75 -25.79
CA LYS A 221 4.63 11.20 -25.77
C LYS A 221 4.93 11.85 -24.43
N LEU A 222 4.65 11.14 -23.34
CA LEU A 222 4.82 11.65 -21.99
C LEU A 222 6.16 11.22 -21.41
N SER A 223 6.82 12.14 -20.71
CA SER A 223 7.94 11.81 -19.85
C SER A 223 7.48 11.01 -18.63
N ILE A 224 8.44 10.40 -17.92
CA ILE A 224 8.17 9.66 -16.69
C ILE A 224 7.55 10.58 -15.64
N ASP A 225 8.09 11.78 -15.46
CA ASP A 225 7.65 12.69 -14.40
C ASP A 225 6.24 13.22 -14.66
N GLU A 226 5.91 13.60 -15.90
CA GLU A 226 4.54 13.97 -16.29
C GLU A 226 3.56 12.81 -16.08
N SER A 227 3.97 11.58 -16.45
CA SER A 227 3.15 10.39 -16.28
C SER A 227 2.86 10.10 -14.80
N VAL A 228 3.87 10.24 -13.95
CA VAL A 228 3.73 10.07 -12.50
C VAL A 228 2.80 11.14 -11.94
N GLU A 229 2.96 12.41 -12.34
CA GLU A 229 2.10 13.51 -11.88
C GLU A 229 0.61 13.24 -12.18
N VAL A 230 0.29 12.78 -13.39
CA VAL A 230 -1.08 12.42 -13.79
C VAL A 230 -1.67 11.35 -12.86
N ILE A 231 -0.91 10.28 -12.60
CA ILE A 231 -1.36 9.17 -11.75
C ILE A 231 -1.54 9.62 -10.30
N ILE A 232 -0.56 10.34 -9.74
CA ILE A 232 -0.59 10.83 -8.36
C ILE A 232 -1.76 11.79 -8.15
N LYS A 233 -2.01 12.71 -9.10
CA LYS A 233 -3.13 13.63 -9.05
C LYS A 233 -4.47 12.90 -9.01
N TYR A 234 -4.64 11.88 -9.85
CA TYR A 234 -5.85 11.05 -9.85
C TYR A 234 -6.06 10.36 -8.50
N ILE A 235 -5.00 9.76 -7.94
CA ILE A 235 -5.09 9.01 -6.69
C ILE A 235 -5.36 9.92 -5.50
N LYS A 236 -4.70 11.08 -5.43
CA LYS A 236 -4.99 12.11 -4.43
C LYS A 236 -6.45 12.54 -4.47
N SER A 237 -6.96 12.89 -5.64
CA SER A 237 -8.33 13.41 -5.75
C SER A 237 -9.41 12.40 -5.35
N ASN A 238 -9.15 11.09 -5.48
CA ASN A 238 -10.18 10.06 -5.32
C ASN A 238 -10.03 9.22 -4.05
N TYR A 239 -8.81 8.99 -3.57
CA TYR A 239 -8.53 8.01 -2.53
C TYR A 239 -7.74 8.54 -1.33
N ILE A 240 -6.96 9.61 -1.51
CA ILE A 240 -6.15 10.20 -0.43
C ILE A 240 -6.72 11.57 -0.08
N LYS A 241 -7.55 11.62 0.98
CA LYS A 241 -8.14 12.86 1.50
C LYS A 241 -7.26 13.50 2.57
#